data_AF-A0A5R2NAN3-F1
#
_entry.id   AF-A0A5R2NAN3-F1
#
_cell.length_a   1.000
_cell.length_b   1.000
_cell.length_c   1.000
_cell.angle_alpha   90.00
_cell.angle_beta   90.00
_cell.angle_gamma   90.00
#
_symmetry.space_group_name_H-M   'P 1'
#
loop_
_entity.id
_entity.type
_entity.pdbx_description
1 polymer ?
#
loop_
_entity_poly.entity_id
_entity_poly.type
_entity_poly.pdbx_seq_one_letter_code
_entity_poly.pdbx_strand_id
1 'polypeptide(L)' 'YRTAFYEPLVADWSNFGNWTKSGSKNATERATGVWKRILADFEPPASAAATSGVLDAFIARRTEEGGAAPVS' A
#
# COMPACT_ATOMS: atom_id res chain seq x y z
N TYR A 1 14.27 -15.12 21.12
CA TYR A 1 15.01 -14.39 20.06
C TYR A 1 14.15 -14.07 18.83
N ARG A 2 13.35 -15.00 18.28
CA ARG A 2 12.59 -14.82 17.02
C ARG A 2 11.55 -13.68 16.98
N THR A 3 11.00 -13.26 18.13
CA THR A 3 10.00 -12.15 18.22
C THR A 3 10.58 -10.86 18.81
N ALA A 4 11.87 -10.84 19.13
CA ALA A 4 12.51 -9.69 19.78
C ALA A 4 13.01 -8.63 18.78
N PHE A 5 12.93 -8.91 17.48
CA PHE A 5 13.44 -8.03 16.43
C PHE A 5 12.40 -7.82 15.34
N TYR A 6 12.31 -6.57 14.90
CA TYR A 6 11.46 -6.18 13.78
C TYR A 6 12.17 -6.51 12.46
N GLU A 7 11.47 -7.21 11.57
CA GLU A 7 11.99 -7.48 10.23
C GLU A 7 11.84 -6.22 9.35
N PRO A 8 12.95 -5.73 8.75
CA PRO A 8 12.88 -4.52 7.95
C PRO A 8 12.17 -4.76 6.62
N LEU A 9 11.20 -3.89 6.30
CA LEU A 9 10.46 -3.93 5.03
C LEU A 9 11.33 -3.54 3.81
N VAL A 10 12.26 -2.60 3.98
CA VAL A 10 13.03 -1.99 2.87
C VAL A 10 14.55 -2.11 3.05
N ALA A 11 15.04 -2.19 4.29
CA ALA A 11 16.48 -2.27 4.53
C ALA A 11 17.05 -3.62 4.08
N ASP A 12 18.25 -3.60 3.51
CA ASP A 12 19.02 -4.79 3.17
C ASP A 12 20.32 -4.74 3.98
N TRP A 13 20.54 -5.74 4.84
CA TRP A 13 21.71 -5.87 5.70
C TRP A 13 22.68 -6.94 5.20
N SER A 14 22.52 -7.39 3.96
CA SER A 14 23.48 -8.26 3.31
C SER A 14 24.85 -7.58 3.22
N ASN A 15 25.92 -8.37 3.34
CA ASN A 15 27.25 -7.86 3.03
C ASN A 15 27.34 -7.42 1.56
N PHE A 16 28.34 -6.59 1.25
CA PHE A 16 28.53 -6.02 -0.09
C PHE A 16 28.52 -7.07 -1.21
N GLY A 17 29.21 -8.20 -1.04
CA GLY A 17 29.29 -9.25 -2.06
C GLY A 17 27.93 -9.90 -2.36
N ASN A 18 27.13 -10.17 -1.34
CA ASN A 18 25.77 -10.72 -1.52
C ASN A 18 24.83 -9.69 -2.12
N TRP A 19 24.85 -8.45 -1.63
CA TRP A 19 24.07 -7.35 -2.21
C TRP A 19 24.37 -7.15 -3.69
N THR A 20 25.66 -7.20 -4.08
CA THR A 20 26.07 -7.10 -5.48
C THR A 20 25.55 -8.27 -6.33
N LYS A 21 25.68 -9.51 -5.83
CA LYS A 21 25.14 -10.69 -6.52
C LYS A 21 23.62 -10.65 -6.68
N SER A 22 22.91 -10.02 -5.73
CA SER A 22 21.46 -9.82 -5.75
C SER A 22 21.01 -8.60 -6.58
N GLY A 23 21.92 -8.00 -7.36
CA GLY A 23 21.62 -6.96 -8.33
C GLY A 23 21.79 -5.53 -7.80
N SER A 24 22.53 -5.34 -6.70
CA SER A 24 22.95 -4.02 -6.21
C SER A 24 21.81 -3.01 -6.02
N LYS A 25 20.62 -3.48 -5.64
CA LYS A 25 19.44 -2.61 -5.56
C LYS A 25 19.59 -1.56 -4.47
N ASN A 26 19.24 -0.33 -4.76
CA ASN A 26 19.13 0.74 -3.76
C ASN A 26 17.79 0.68 -3.00
N ALA A 27 17.62 1.53 -1.98
CA ALA A 27 16.43 1.55 -1.14
C ALA A 27 15.15 1.89 -1.92
N THR A 28 15.22 2.82 -2.88
CA THR A 28 14.08 3.24 -3.71
C THR A 28 13.61 2.11 -4.61
N GLU A 29 14.52 1.35 -5.22
CA GLU A 29 14.22 0.20 -6.06
C GLU A 29 13.56 -0.93 -5.26
N ARG A 30 14.06 -1.19 -4.04
CA ARG A 30 13.45 -2.18 -3.14
C ARG A 30 12.07 -1.74 -2.67
N ALA A 31 11.92 -0.50 -2.24
CA ALA A 31 10.60 0.07 -1.87
C ALA A 31 9.61 -0.01 -3.04
N THR A 32 10.09 0.22 -4.26
CA THR A 32 9.27 0.10 -5.47
C THR A 32 8.72 -1.31 -5.67
N GLY A 33 9.55 -2.33 -5.47
CA GLY A 33 9.10 -3.72 -5.53
C GLY A 33 8.13 -4.12 -4.41
N VAL A 34 8.22 -3.46 -3.24
CA VAL A 34 7.29 -3.70 -2.12
C VAL A 34 5.90 -3.18 -2.46
N TRP A 35 5.75 -1.90 -2.79
CA TRP A 35 4.41 -1.33 -3.02
C TRP A 35 3.73 -1.93 -4.25
N LYS A 36 4.48 -2.26 -5.31
CA LYS A 36 3.92 -2.92 -6.50
C LYS A 36 3.35 -4.29 -6.19
N ARG A 37 4.04 -5.09 -5.35
CA ARG A 37 3.51 -6.38 -4.88
C ARG A 37 2.28 -6.19 -4.01
N ILE A 38 2.32 -5.25 -3.07
CA ILE A 38 1.15 -4.97 -2.22
C ILE A 38 -0.09 -4.67 -3.06
N LEU A 39 0.03 -3.87 -4.13
CA LEU A 39 -1.09 -3.59 -5.03
C LEU A 39 -1.50 -4.79 -5.88
N ALA A 40 -0.54 -5.58 -6.37
CA ALA A 40 -0.81 -6.76 -7.18
C ALA A 40 -1.50 -7.88 -6.37
N ASP A 41 -1.13 -8.01 -5.10
CA ASP A 41 -1.61 -9.04 -4.18
C ASP A 41 -2.80 -8.54 -3.31
N PHE A 42 -3.26 -7.31 -3.52
CA PHE A 42 -4.33 -6.72 -2.73
C PHE A 42 -5.67 -7.41 -3.02
N GLU A 43 -6.26 -7.98 -1.97
CA GLU A 43 -7.65 -8.44 -1.95
C GLU A 43 -8.46 -7.56 -0.98
N PRO A 44 -9.56 -6.92 -1.43
CA PRO A 44 -10.38 -6.12 -0.54
C PRO A 44 -11.00 -7.00 0.56
N PRO A 45 -11.15 -6.49 1.80
CA PRO A 45 -11.82 -7.25 2.85
C PRO A 45 -13.28 -7.48 2.50
N ALA A 46 -13.86 -8.61 2.93
CA ALA A 46 -15.26 -8.96 2.64
C ALA A 46 -16.27 -7.86 3.06
N SER A 47 -15.94 -7.09 4.11
CA SER A 47 -16.75 -5.95 4.57
C SER A 47 -16.83 -4.79 3.56
N ALA A 48 -15.87 -4.67 2.63
CA ALA A 48 -15.89 -3.67 1.57
C ALA A 48 -17.11 -3.86 0.65
N ALA A 49 -17.45 -5.10 0.31
CA ALA A 49 -18.62 -5.42 -0.51
C ALA A 49 -19.95 -5.12 0.21
N ALA A 50 -20.02 -5.28 1.54
CA ALA A 50 -21.21 -4.97 2.32
C ALA A 50 -21.48 -3.46 2.43
N THR A 51 -20.42 -2.64 2.31
CA THR A 51 -20.50 -1.19 2.56
C THR A 51 -20.58 -0.39 1.26
N SER A 52 -20.10 -0.94 0.13
CA SER A 52 -20.02 -0.22 -1.14
C SER A 52 -21.37 0.30 -1.61
N GLY A 53 -22.41 -0.54 -1.68
CA GLY A 53 -23.72 -0.12 -2.21
C GLY A 53 -24.42 0.99 -1.39
N VAL A 54 -24.20 1.04 -0.08
CA VAL A 54 -24.74 2.11 0.78
C VAL A 54 -23.99 3.42 0.54
N LEU A 55 -22.66 3.33 0.43
CA LEU A 55 -21.82 4.50 0.18
C LEU A 55 -22.02 5.05 -1.22
N ASP A 56 -22.18 4.19 -2.23
CA ASP A 56 -22.34 4.59 -3.63
C ASP A 56 -23.56 5.50 -3.82
N ALA A 57 -24.71 5.13 -3.25
CA ALA A 57 -25.93 5.94 -3.31
C ALA A 57 -25.77 7.28 -2.56
N PHE A 58 -25.12 7.27 -1.41
CA PHE A 58 -24.84 8.50 -0.67
C PHE A 58 -23.89 9.43 -1.44
N ILE A 59 -22.81 8.88 -2.00
CA ILE A 59 -21.82 9.63 -2.78
C ILE A 59 -22.49 10.23 -4.01
N ALA A 60 -23.25 9.45 -4.80
CA ALA A 60 -23.95 9.91 -5.98
C ALA A 60 -24.86 11.12 -5.66
N ARG A 61 -25.70 11.00 -4.63
CA ARG A 61 -26.57 12.09 -4.19
C ARG A 61 -25.77 13.35 -3.80
N ARG A 62 -24.68 13.20 -3.04
CA ARG A 62 -23.86 14.34 -2.60
C ARG A 62 -23.07 14.99 -3.73
N THR A 63 -22.66 14.21 -4.73
CA THR A 63 -22.02 14.73 -5.94
C THR A 63 -23.02 15.54 -6.77
N GLU A 64 -24.25 15.06 -6.94
CA GLU A 64 -25.34 15.79 -7.62
C GLU A 64 -25.71 17.10 -6.91
N GLU A 65 -25.69 17.11 -5.57
CA GLU A 65 -25.91 18.30 -4.73
C GLU A 65 -24.81 19.37 -4.86
N GLY A 66 -23.78 19.16 -5.71
CA GLY A 66 -22.68 20.11 -5.95
C GLY A 66 -21.41 19.85 -5.12
N GLY A 67 -21.36 18.74 -4.39
CA GLY A 67 -20.20 18.34 -3.60
C GLY A 67 -19.99 19.18 -2.34
N ALA A 68 -18.76 19.19 -1.83
CA ALA A 68 -18.42 20.04 -0.70
C ALA A 68 -18.46 21.52 -1.14
N ALA A 69 -19.18 22.36 -0.39
CA ALA A 69 -19.10 23.81 -0.59
C ALA A 69 -17.62 24.24 -0.53
N PRO A 70 -17.18 25.17 -1.40
CA PRO A 70 -15.80 25.62 -1.38
C PRO A 70 -15.43 26.11 0.02
N VAL A 71 -14.32 25.61 0.55
CA VAL A 71 -13.71 26.16 1.76
C VAL A 71 -13.23 27.57 1.41
N SER A 72 -13.92 28.58 1.95
CA SER A 72 -13.50 29.98 1.92
C SER A 72 -12.32 30.21 2.85
#